data_AF-B4FCK2-F1
#
_entry.id   AF-B4FCK2-F1
#
_cell.length_a   1.000
_cell.length_b   1.000
_cell.length_c   1.000
_cell.angle_alpha   90.00
_cell.angle_beta   90.00
_cell.angle_gamma   90.00
#
_symmetry.space_group_name_H-M   'P 1'
#
loop_
_entity.id
_entity.type
_entity.pdbx_description
1 polymer ?
#
loop_
_entity_poly.entity_id
_entity_poly.type
_entity_poly.pdbx_seq_one_letter_code
_entity_poly.pdbx_strand_id
1 'polypeptide(L)'
;MDDDGDMAEMYLTEKKMRMESSVFGDQSLLGYNSAGAAGASVSAPVSPVSSPTESRKLEKAFSLCRSRHDSTKSSDNTTTDHIQELEMLLEAYFVVIDSTLNKLTSLKEYIDDTEDFINIQLDNVRNQLIQFELLLTTATFVVAIFGVVAGIFGMNFETSVFKIENAFQWVLVITSVVGVFIFCSFIWFFKYKRLMPL
;
A
#
# COMPACT_ATOMS: atom_id res chain seq x y z
N MET A 1 35.05 38.74 4.26
CA MET A 1 34.26 37.58 4.70
C MET A 1 32.95 38.16 5.18
N ASP A 2 31.96 38.18 4.31
CA ASP A 2 30.62 38.71 4.56
C ASP A 2 29.64 37.93 3.67
N ASP A 3 29.68 36.60 3.80
CA ASP A 3 29.02 35.59 2.95
C ASP A 3 27.83 34.92 3.69
N ASP A 4 27.32 35.59 4.74
CA ASP A 4 26.22 35.09 5.56
C ASP A 4 24.88 35.79 5.23
N GLY A 5 24.92 36.93 4.53
CA GLY A 5 23.74 37.70 4.13
C GLY A 5 22.92 37.05 3.01
N ASP A 6 23.61 36.48 2.01
CA ASP A 6 22.97 35.83 0.86
C ASP A 6 22.35 34.47 1.22
N MET A 7 22.76 33.89 2.36
CA MET A 7 22.22 32.62 2.85
C MET A 7 20.80 32.79 3.43
N ALA A 8 20.46 33.96 3.97
CA ALA A 8 19.13 34.27 4.50
C ALA A 8 18.08 34.54 3.41
N GLU A 9 18.50 34.82 2.18
CA GLU A 9 17.60 35.07 1.04
C GLU A 9 16.99 33.78 0.47
N MET A 10 17.57 32.60 0.79
CA MET A 10 17.18 31.29 0.24
C MET A 10 16.03 30.58 0.97
N TYR A 11 15.40 31.21 1.98
CA TYR A 11 14.19 30.69 2.62
C TYR A 11 12.94 30.83 1.71
N LEU A 12 12.95 30.09 0.62
CA LEU A 12 11.91 30.07 -0.40
C LEU A 12 10.57 29.56 0.14
N THR A 13 10.58 28.68 1.13
CA THR A 13 9.37 28.14 1.77
C THR A 13 8.58 29.24 2.49
N GLU A 14 9.27 30.14 3.20
CA GLU A 14 8.64 31.23 3.95
C GLU A 14 8.15 32.35 3.03
N LYS A 15 8.94 32.72 2.00
CA LYS A 15 8.51 33.66 0.94
C LYS A 15 7.31 33.11 0.17
N LYS A 16 7.27 31.80 -0.13
CA LYS A 16 6.12 31.14 -0.77
C LYS A 16 4.89 31.14 0.13
N MET A 17 5.03 30.84 1.43
CA MET A 17 3.92 30.84 2.38
C MET A 17 3.31 32.24 2.58
N ARG A 18 4.13 33.29 2.62
CA ARG A 18 3.63 34.68 2.67
C ARG A 18 2.93 35.10 1.38
N MET A 19 3.43 34.67 0.22
CA MET A 19 2.77 34.93 -1.06
C MET A 19 1.44 34.19 -1.16
N GLU A 20 1.36 32.92 -0.74
CA GLU A 20 0.12 32.15 -0.68
C GLU A 20 -0.88 32.72 0.34
N SER A 21 -0.41 33.22 1.48
CA SER A 21 -1.24 33.93 2.48
C SER A 21 -1.86 35.22 1.93
N SER A 22 -1.11 35.99 1.13
CA SER A 22 -1.63 37.21 0.50
C SER A 22 -2.64 36.92 -0.62
N VAL A 23 -2.49 35.80 -1.33
CA VAL A 23 -3.42 35.35 -2.38
C VAL A 23 -4.72 34.79 -1.78
N PHE A 24 -4.68 34.28 -0.54
CA PHE A 24 -5.86 33.77 0.17
C PHE A 24 -6.66 34.85 0.91
N GLY A 25 -6.06 36.02 1.17
CA GLY A 25 -6.68 37.13 1.91
C GLY A 25 -7.80 37.87 1.17
N ASP A 26 -7.86 37.81 -0.16
CA ASP A 26 -8.85 38.55 -0.95
C ASP A 26 -10.15 37.76 -1.22
N GLN A 27 -10.30 36.54 -0.68
CA GLN A 27 -11.47 35.68 -0.93
C GLN A 27 -12.36 35.48 0.31
N SER A 28 -12.22 36.29 1.36
CA SER A 28 -13.09 36.23 2.54
C SER A 28 -14.16 37.34 2.54
N LEU A 29 -15.09 37.30 1.58
CA LEU A 29 -16.38 37.98 1.72
C LEU A 29 -17.47 37.22 0.95
N LEU A 30 -17.89 36.07 1.50
CA LEU A 30 -19.26 35.57 1.38
C LEU A 30 -19.43 34.40 2.35
N GLY A 31 -20.26 34.63 3.37
CA GLY A 31 -20.48 33.71 4.47
C GLY A 31 -21.33 32.50 4.12
N TYR A 32 -21.24 31.48 4.97
CA TYR A 32 -22.33 30.79 5.66
C TYR A 32 -21.72 29.57 6.36
N ASN A 33 -21.40 29.68 7.65
CA ASN A 33 -21.00 28.52 8.46
C ASN A 33 -22.08 28.23 9.50
N SER A 34 -22.85 27.17 9.24
CA SER A 34 -23.64 26.45 10.23
C SER A 34 -22.75 25.47 11.02
N ALA A 35 -22.98 25.45 12.32
CA ALA A 35 -22.31 24.66 13.34
C ALA A 35 -22.32 23.13 13.11
N GLY A 36 -21.34 22.43 13.69
CA GLY A 36 -21.50 21.01 14.04
C GLY A 36 -20.23 20.15 14.13
N ALA A 37 -19.74 19.97 15.35
CA ALA A 37 -19.22 18.72 15.96
C ALA A 37 -18.09 17.90 15.29
N ALA A 38 -16.94 17.88 16.00
CA ALA A 38 -16.15 16.75 16.47
C ALA A 38 -16.30 15.34 15.85
N GLY A 39 -15.15 14.69 15.58
CA GLY A 39 -15.05 13.23 15.54
C GLY A 39 -13.85 12.72 14.75
N ALA A 40 -12.80 12.29 15.46
CA ALA A 40 -11.63 11.65 14.89
C ALA A 40 -11.96 10.24 14.36
N SER A 41 -11.49 9.93 13.15
CA SER A 41 -11.42 8.56 12.61
C SER A 41 -10.05 8.35 11.97
N VAL A 42 -9.19 7.62 12.68
CA VAL A 42 -7.93 7.04 12.21
C VAL A 42 -8.28 5.74 11.52
N SER A 43 -8.29 5.68 10.18
CA SER A 43 -8.18 4.48 9.33
C SER A 43 -8.51 4.83 7.86
N ALA A 44 -7.51 5.30 7.10
CA ALA A 44 -7.50 5.21 5.64
C ALA A 44 -6.07 5.47 5.15
N PRO A 45 -5.58 4.77 4.10
CA PRO A 45 -4.31 5.11 3.51
C PRO A 45 -4.39 6.53 2.97
N VAL A 46 -3.31 7.27 3.22
CA VAL A 46 -3.13 8.64 2.78
C VAL A 46 -3.49 8.78 1.31
N SER A 47 -4.41 9.67 1.02
CA SER A 47 -4.61 10.22 -0.32
C SER A 47 -3.79 11.51 -0.43
N PRO A 48 -2.56 11.47 -0.96
CA PRO A 48 -1.98 12.66 -1.52
C PRO A 48 -2.11 12.54 -3.04
N VAL A 49 -3.08 13.24 -3.60
CA VAL A 49 -2.84 14.22 -4.65
C VAL A 49 -4.16 14.92 -4.85
N SER A 50 -4.29 16.04 -4.14
CA SER A 50 -5.07 17.17 -4.62
C SER A 50 -4.57 17.47 -6.03
N SER A 51 -5.38 17.16 -7.04
CA SER A 51 -5.08 17.44 -8.44
C SER A 51 -4.59 18.88 -8.59
N PRO A 52 -3.33 19.15 -8.97
CA PRO A 52 -2.91 20.53 -9.20
C PRO A 52 -3.49 20.99 -10.55
N THR A 53 -4.27 22.06 -10.48
CA THR A 53 -4.17 23.18 -11.45
C THR A 53 -4.68 22.97 -12.90
N GLU A 54 -5.28 21.85 -13.29
CA GLU A 54 -5.87 21.75 -14.65
C GLU A 54 -7.31 22.29 -14.77
N SER A 55 -8.13 22.18 -13.72
CA SER A 55 -9.52 22.69 -13.74
C SER A 55 -9.57 24.21 -13.95
N ARG A 56 -8.65 24.96 -13.33
CA ARG A 56 -8.52 26.42 -13.52
C ARG A 56 -8.08 26.81 -14.93
N LYS A 57 -7.36 25.94 -15.64
CA LYS A 57 -6.92 26.20 -17.03
C LYS A 57 -8.10 26.06 -18.00
N LEU A 58 -8.99 25.12 -17.71
CA LEU A 58 -10.20 24.84 -18.48
C LEU A 58 -11.26 25.94 -18.31
N GLU A 59 -11.49 26.42 -17.08
CA GLU A 59 -12.32 27.62 -16.85
C GLU A 59 -11.76 28.85 -17.56
N LYS A 60 -10.42 29.00 -17.60
CA LYS A 60 -9.78 30.12 -18.31
C LYS A 60 -10.01 30.06 -19.82
N ALA A 61 -9.90 28.88 -20.43
CA ALA A 61 -10.19 28.67 -21.85
C ALA A 61 -11.66 29.01 -22.17
N PHE A 62 -12.61 28.52 -21.36
CA PHE A 62 -14.03 28.86 -21.50
C PHE A 62 -14.32 30.36 -21.30
N SER A 63 -13.62 31.01 -20.36
CA SER A 63 -13.80 32.45 -20.09
C SER A 63 -13.27 33.36 -21.21
N LEU A 64 -12.23 32.93 -21.93
CA LEU A 64 -11.66 33.67 -23.07
C LEU A 64 -12.61 33.69 -24.27
N CYS A 65 -13.37 32.62 -24.50
CA CYS A 65 -14.36 32.53 -25.58
C CYS A 65 -15.57 33.46 -25.39
N ARG A 66 -15.92 33.81 -24.15
CA ARG A 66 -17.11 34.62 -23.84
C ARG A 66 -16.92 36.13 -24.05
N SER A 67 -15.67 36.63 -24.08
CA SER A 67 -15.40 38.07 -23.95
C SER A 67 -15.11 38.83 -25.26
N ARG A 68 -15.15 38.18 -26.43
CA ARG A 68 -14.85 38.82 -27.73
C ARG A 68 -15.96 38.59 -28.77
N HIS A 69 -17.15 39.13 -28.54
CA HIS A 69 -18.09 39.30 -29.66
C HIS A 69 -19.08 40.44 -29.41
N ASP A 70 -18.61 41.68 -29.54
CA ASP A 70 -19.49 42.82 -29.83
C ASP A 70 -18.72 43.86 -30.65
N SER A 71 -18.75 43.72 -31.99
CA SER A 71 -18.77 44.85 -32.93
C SER A 71 -18.77 44.43 -34.41
N THR A 72 -19.92 44.66 -35.04
CA THR A 72 -20.13 45.23 -36.40
C THR A 72 -19.69 44.46 -37.69
N LYS A 73 -20.70 43.82 -38.32
CA LYS A 73 -21.16 43.97 -39.73
C LYS A 73 -20.29 43.45 -40.89
N SER A 74 -20.63 42.29 -41.47
CA SER A 74 -20.75 42.06 -42.94
C SER A 74 -21.44 40.72 -43.25
N SER A 75 -22.35 40.70 -44.23
CA SER A 75 -23.37 39.66 -44.49
C SER A 75 -22.90 38.35 -45.16
N ASP A 76 -21.60 38.08 -45.28
CA ASP A 76 -21.07 36.78 -45.75
C ASP A 76 -20.28 36.00 -44.66
N ASN A 77 -20.14 36.59 -43.47
CA ASN A 77 -19.24 36.09 -42.42
C ASN A 77 -19.93 35.22 -41.37
N THR A 78 -21.27 35.11 -41.39
CA THR A 78 -22.02 34.34 -40.38
C THR A 78 -21.62 32.86 -40.40
N THR A 79 -21.42 32.29 -41.60
CA THR A 79 -20.96 30.91 -41.77
C THR A 79 -19.55 30.69 -41.24
N THR A 80 -18.63 31.64 -41.43
CA THR A 80 -17.26 31.53 -40.92
C THR A 80 -17.20 31.72 -39.41
N ASP A 81 -18.03 32.61 -38.86
CA ASP A 81 -18.14 32.82 -37.41
C ASP A 81 -18.70 31.56 -36.72
N HIS A 82 -19.73 30.92 -37.29
CA HIS A 82 -20.25 29.65 -36.78
C HIS A 82 -19.22 28.50 -36.87
N ILE A 83 -18.42 28.43 -37.93
CA ILE A 83 -17.35 27.43 -38.06
C ILE A 83 -16.28 27.64 -36.98
N GLN A 84 -15.92 28.89 -36.69
CA GLN A 84 -14.91 29.21 -35.69
C GLN A 84 -15.39 28.95 -34.26
N GLU A 85 -16.67 29.18 -33.96
CA GLU A 85 -17.28 28.77 -32.69
C GLU A 85 -17.25 27.24 -32.50
N LEU A 86 -17.53 26.47 -33.56
CA LEU A 86 -17.44 25.00 -33.53
C LEU A 86 -16.01 24.51 -33.33
N GLU A 87 -15.02 25.16 -33.95
CA GLU A 87 -13.60 24.83 -33.78
C GLU A 87 -13.14 25.05 -32.34
N MET A 88 -13.50 26.19 -31.72
CA MET A 88 -13.17 26.46 -30.32
C MET A 88 -13.82 25.45 -29.36
N LEU A 89 -15.07 25.03 -29.64
CA LEU A 89 -15.74 23.99 -28.86
C LEU A 89 -15.04 22.64 -29.03
N LEU A 90 -14.70 22.27 -30.26
CA LEU A 90 -14.03 21.01 -30.58
C LEU A 90 -12.65 20.93 -29.94
N GLU A 91 -11.89 22.02 -29.95
CA GLU A 91 -10.58 22.08 -29.30
C GLU A 91 -10.71 21.98 -27.77
N ALA A 92 -11.71 22.64 -27.17
CA ALA A 92 -12.00 22.47 -25.75
C ALA A 92 -12.35 21.01 -25.40
N TYR A 93 -13.14 20.33 -26.24
CA TYR A 93 -13.44 18.91 -26.07
C TYR A 93 -12.20 18.04 -26.24
N PHE A 94 -11.33 18.33 -27.21
CA PHE A 94 -10.10 17.58 -27.44
C PHE A 94 -9.18 17.65 -26.21
N VAL A 95 -9.00 18.84 -25.63
CA VAL A 95 -8.23 19.03 -24.39
C VAL A 95 -8.84 18.27 -23.22
N VAL A 96 -10.17 18.26 -23.08
CA VAL A 96 -10.87 17.50 -22.03
C VAL A 96 -10.67 16.00 -22.22
N ILE A 97 -10.77 15.50 -23.45
CA ILE A 97 -10.58 14.08 -23.78
C ILE A 97 -9.15 13.65 -23.46
N ASP A 98 -8.14 14.42 -23.84
CA ASP A 98 -6.73 14.12 -23.54
C ASP A 98 -6.45 14.12 -22.04
N SER A 99 -6.94 15.13 -21.31
CA SER A 99 -6.81 15.17 -19.83
C SER A 99 -7.51 13.97 -19.18
N THR A 100 -8.65 13.54 -19.73
CA THR A 100 -9.38 12.37 -19.24
C THR A 100 -8.63 11.07 -19.53
N LEU A 101 -8.08 10.91 -20.73
CA LEU A 101 -7.26 9.76 -21.10
C LEU A 101 -6.00 9.65 -20.23
N ASN A 102 -5.35 10.77 -19.93
CA ASN A 102 -4.18 10.77 -19.06
C ASN A 102 -4.54 10.32 -17.64
N LYS A 103 -5.67 10.79 -17.09
CA LYS A 103 -6.19 10.33 -15.78
C LYS A 103 -6.55 8.85 -15.78
N LEU A 104 -7.19 8.36 -16.84
CA LEU A 104 -7.51 6.93 -16.96
C LEU A 104 -6.25 6.07 -17.04
N THR A 105 -5.21 6.56 -17.73
CA THR A 105 -3.92 5.87 -17.83
C THR A 105 -3.23 5.80 -16.47
N SER A 106 -3.17 6.91 -15.71
CA SER A 106 -2.63 6.90 -14.35
C SER A 106 -3.44 6.04 -13.39
N LEU A 107 -4.77 6.01 -13.52
CA LEU A 107 -5.62 5.15 -12.70
C LEU A 107 -5.36 3.67 -13.01
N LYS A 108 -5.16 3.33 -14.28
CA LYS A 108 -4.83 1.98 -14.71
C LYS A 108 -3.48 1.54 -14.14
N GLU A 109 -2.47 2.40 -14.18
CA GLU A 109 -1.16 2.15 -13.55
C GLU A 109 -1.30 1.94 -12.02
N TYR A 110 -2.11 2.76 -11.35
CA TYR A 110 -2.38 2.59 -9.91
C TYR A 110 -3.08 1.25 -9.58
N ILE A 111 -4.00 0.79 -10.44
CA ILE A 111 -4.65 -0.51 -10.27
C ILE A 111 -3.63 -1.64 -10.46
N ASP A 112 -2.79 -1.56 -11.49
CA ASP A 112 -1.75 -2.55 -11.76
C ASP A 112 -0.74 -2.61 -10.58
N ASP A 113 -0.30 -1.46 -10.06
CA ASP A 113 0.57 -1.37 -8.88
C ASP A 113 -0.08 -2.01 -7.64
N THR A 114 -1.39 -1.82 -7.47
CA THR A 114 -2.15 -2.41 -6.36
C THR A 114 -2.28 -3.93 -6.53
N GLU A 115 -2.48 -4.41 -7.76
CA GLU A 115 -2.51 -5.84 -8.07
C GLU A 115 -1.18 -6.51 -7.75
N ASP A 116 -0.07 -5.89 -8.15
CA ASP A 116 1.28 -6.37 -7.83
C ASP A 116 1.53 -6.38 -6.32
N PHE A 117 1.10 -5.34 -5.60
CA PHE A 117 1.18 -5.30 -4.14
C PHE A 117 0.40 -6.45 -3.50
N ILE A 118 -0.83 -6.70 -3.94
CA ILE A 118 -1.66 -7.81 -3.44
C ILE A 118 -0.99 -9.15 -3.76
N ASN A 119 -0.43 -9.32 -4.96
CA ASN A 119 0.27 -10.54 -5.34
C ASN A 119 1.47 -10.82 -4.43
N ILE A 120 2.31 -9.81 -4.16
CA ILE A 120 3.44 -9.94 -3.24
C ILE A 120 2.97 -10.28 -1.82
N GLN A 121 1.90 -9.63 -1.34
CA GLN A 121 1.32 -9.87 -0.03
C GLN A 121 0.80 -11.31 0.08
N LEU A 122 0.10 -11.79 -0.95
CA LEU A 122 -0.52 -13.09 -0.98
C LEU A 122 0.52 -14.20 -1.08
N ASP A 123 1.59 -13.99 -1.86
CA ASP A 123 2.73 -14.92 -1.91
C ASP A 123 3.49 -14.99 -0.58
N ASN A 124 3.62 -13.87 0.13
CA ASN A 124 4.19 -13.87 1.49
C ASN A 124 3.32 -14.69 2.46
N VAL A 125 1.99 -14.51 2.42
CA VAL A 125 1.05 -15.29 3.25
C VAL A 125 1.10 -16.77 2.91
N ARG A 126 1.13 -17.14 1.61
CA ARG A 126 1.31 -18.53 1.18
C ARG A 126 2.62 -19.12 1.69
N ASN A 127 3.73 -18.37 1.60
CA ASN A 127 5.02 -18.81 2.09
C ASN A 127 5.01 -19.05 3.61
N GLN A 128 4.34 -18.18 4.38
CA GLN A 128 4.14 -18.38 5.81
C GLN A 128 3.31 -19.65 6.11
N LEU A 129 2.27 -19.90 5.32
CA LEU A 129 1.43 -21.09 5.48
C LEU A 129 2.23 -22.37 5.23
N ILE A 130 2.99 -22.44 4.13
CA ILE A 130 3.86 -23.58 3.80
C ILE A 130 4.88 -23.81 4.92
N GLN A 131 5.48 -22.74 5.45
CA GLN A 131 6.42 -22.84 6.55
C GLN A 131 5.77 -23.40 7.82
N PHE A 132 4.56 -22.94 8.15
CA PHE A 132 3.80 -23.44 9.29
C PHE A 132 3.42 -24.92 9.12
N GLU A 133 2.97 -25.31 7.93
CA GLU A 133 2.64 -26.70 7.60
C GLU A 133 3.87 -27.62 7.72
N LEU A 134 5.03 -27.20 7.23
CA LEU A 134 6.28 -27.94 7.37
C LEU A 134 6.69 -28.10 8.84
N LEU A 135 6.52 -27.04 9.64
CA LEU A 135 6.79 -27.08 11.09
C LEU A 135 5.86 -28.09 11.78
N LEU A 136 4.54 -28.03 11.51
CA LEU A 136 3.57 -28.94 12.10
C LEU A 136 3.81 -30.40 11.69
N THR A 137 4.06 -30.65 10.41
CA THR A 137 4.35 -32.00 9.89
C THR A 137 5.61 -32.57 10.54
N THR A 138 6.64 -31.74 10.73
CA THR A 138 7.87 -32.16 11.39
C THR A 138 7.64 -32.44 12.89
N ALA A 139 6.87 -31.59 13.57
CA ALA A 139 6.54 -31.79 14.97
C ALA A 139 5.75 -33.09 15.18
N THR A 140 4.74 -33.35 14.35
CA THR A 140 3.95 -34.59 14.41
C THR A 140 4.78 -35.82 14.06
N PHE A 141 5.74 -35.72 13.13
CA PHE A 141 6.69 -36.79 12.85
C PHE A 141 7.55 -37.15 14.08
N VAL A 142 8.07 -36.16 14.81
CA VAL A 142 8.80 -36.41 16.07
C VAL A 142 7.90 -37.08 17.11
N VAL A 143 6.67 -36.59 17.28
CA VAL A 143 5.68 -37.21 18.18
C VAL A 143 5.35 -38.65 17.76
N ALA A 144 5.27 -38.94 16.47
CA ALA A 144 5.01 -40.28 15.96
C ALA A 144 6.13 -41.27 16.33
N ILE A 145 7.41 -40.85 16.26
CA ILE A 145 8.55 -41.69 16.70
C ILE A 145 8.43 -42.02 18.19
N PHE A 146 8.10 -41.04 19.03
CA PHE A 146 7.83 -41.29 20.45
C PHE A 146 6.64 -42.24 20.65
N GLY A 147 5.57 -42.06 19.87
CA GLY A 147 4.39 -42.91 19.89
C GLY A 147 4.70 -44.37 19.55
N VAL A 148 5.61 -44.63 18.59
CA VAL A 148 6.06 -45.98 18.26
C VAL A 148 6.78 -46.62 19.45
N VAL A 149 7.68 -45.89 20.11
CA VAL A 149 8.39 -46.42 21.29
C VAL A 149 7.41 -46.68 22.44
N ALA A 150 6.53 -45.73 22.75
CA ALA A 150 5.49 -45.90 23.75
C ALA A 150 4.55 -47.07 23.42
N GLY A 151 4.21 -47.26 22.14
CA GLY A 151 3.38 -48.36 21.65
C GLY A 151 4.04 -49.72 21.86
N ILE A 152 5.32 -49.86 21.50
CA ILE A 152 6.08 -51.11 21.68
C ILE A 152 6.13 -51.51 23.17
N PHE A 153 6.35 -50.53 24.05
CA PHE A 153 6.41 -50.75 25.49
C PHE A 153 5.05 -50.86 26.18
N GLY A 154 3.97 -50.36 25.55
CA GLY A 154 2.59 -50.47 26.02
C GLY A 154 1.91 -51.79 25.63
N MET A 155 2.58 -52.65 24.86
CA MET A 155 2.04 -53.96 24.47
C MET A 155 2.00 -54.93 25.65
N ASN A 156 0.94 -55.73 25.73
CA ASN A 156 0.76 -56.78 26.73
C ASN A 156 1.59 -58.04 26.42
N PHE A 157 2.89 -57.89 26.15
CA PHE A 157 3.81 -59.01 25.93
C PHE A 157 4.96 -58.98 26.92
N GLU A 158 5.25 -60.13 27.53
CA GLU A 158 6.33 -60.28 28.50
C GLU A 158 7.68 -60.32 27.77
N THR A 159 8.25 -59.14 27.51
CA THR A 159 9.58 -59.03 26.90
C THR A 159 10.68 -59.26 27.93
N SER A 160 11.81 -59.84 27.51
CA SER A 160 12.98 -60.06 28.37
C SER A 160 13.58 -58.78 28.96
N VAL A 161 13.22 -57.61 28.44
CA VAL A 161 13.60 -56.28 28.92
C VAL A 161 12.94 -55.95 30.26
N PHE A 162 11.75 -56.50 30.56
CA PHE A 162 11.08 -56.32 31.85
C PHE A 162 11.65 -57.20 32.98
N LYS A 163 12.46 -58.22 32.65
CA LYS A 163 13.08 -59.12 33.64
C LYS A 163 14.32 -58.52 34.29
N ILE A 164 14.88 -57.45 33.73
CA ILE A 164 16.05 -56.74 34.25
C ILE A 164 15.55 -55.57 35.11
N GLU A 165 15.98 -55.53 36.36
CA GLU A 165 15.64 -54.47 37.31
C GLU A 165 16.05 -53.09 36.76
N ASN A 166 15.11 -52.14 36.73
CA ASN A 166 15.27 -50.77 36.19
C ASN A 166 15.47 -50.61 34.67
N ALA A 167 15.53 -51.67 33.86
CA ALA A 167 15.78 -51.54 32.42
C ALA A 167 14.69 -50.73 31.68
N PHE A 168 13.43 -50.89 32.06
CA PHE A 168 12.32 -50.10 31.53
C PHE A 168 12.50 -48.59 31.79
N GLN A 169 12.88 -48.22 33.01
CA GLN A 169 13.08 -46.83 33.39
C GLN A 169 14.26 -46.21 32.63
N TRP A 170 15.35 -46.95 32.46
CA TRP A 170 16.50 -46.50 31.65
C TRP A 170 16.14 -46.31 30.18
N VAL A 171 15.38 -47.23 29.58
CA VAL A 171 14.94 -47.09 28.19
C VAL A 171 14.02 -45.88 28.01
N LEU A 172 13.11 -45.64 28.96
CA LEU A 172 12.23 -44.46 28.94
C LEU A 172 13.04 -43.17 29.03
N VAL A 173 14.00 -43.10 29.96
CA VAL A 173 14.89 -41.93 30.12
C VAL A 173 15.72 -41.69 28.87
N ILE A 174 16.36 -42.73 28.31
CA ILE A 174 17.19 -42.60 27.10
C ILE A 174 16.33 -42.16 25.91
N THR A 175 15.15 -42.75 25.72
CA THR A 175 14.24 -42.38 24.64
C THR A 175 13.76 -40.93 24.80
N SER A 176 13.43 -40.52 26.02
CA SER A 176 13.02 -39.15 26.34
C SER A 176 14.14 -38.15 26.02
N VAL A 177 15.38 -38.42 26.46
CA VAL A 177 16.54 -37.56 26.19
C VAL A 177 16.84 -37.48 24.70
N VAL A 178 16.85 -38.62 24.00
CA VAL A 178 17.09 -38.66 22.55
C VAL A 178 16.04 -37.87 21.79
N GLY A 179 14.76 -38.00 22.15
CA GLY A 179 13.72 -37.30 21.44
C GLY A 179 13.63 -35.81 21.79
N VAL A 180 13.98 -35.39 23.03
CA VAL A 180 14.19 -33.96 23.36
C VAL A 180 15.36 -33.41 22.54
N PHE A 181 16.46 -34.16 22.41
CA PHE A 181 17.59 -33.76 21.59
C PHE A 181 17.23 -33.61 20.10
N ILE A 182 16.44 -34.54 19.55
CA ILE A 182 15.91 -34.45 18.18
C ILE A 182 15.01 -33.22 18.04
N PHE A 183 14.09 -32.98 18.99
CA PHE A 183 13.20 -31.82 18.97
C PHE A 183 13.97 -30.49 19.05
N CYS A 184 14.95 -30.39 19.95
CA CYS A 184 15.84 -29.24 20.04
C CYS A 184 16.67 -29.03 18.77
N SER A 185 17.19 -30.10 18.18
CA SER A 185 17.92 -30.05 16.90
C SER A 185 17.03 -29.56 15.77
N PHE A 186 15.77 -29.97 15.74
CA PHE A 186 14.78 -29.46 14.78
C PHE A 186 14.49 -27.98 15.01
N ILE A 187 14.20 -27.54 16.24
CA ILE A 187 14.00 -26.11 16.55
C ILE A 187 15.23 -25.29 16.15
N TRP A 188 16.42 -25.79 16.45
CA TRP A 188 17.67 -25.15 16.07
C TRP A 188 17.80 -25.06 14.55
N PHE A 189 17.51 -26.14 13.83
CA PHE A 189 17.51 -26.17 12.36
C PHE A 189 16.52 -25.16 11.78
N PHE A 190 15.30 -25.08 12.32
CA PHE A 190 14.29 -24.09 11.91
C PHE A 190 14.74 -22.65 12.20
N LYS A 191 15.41 -22.39 13.33
CA LYS A 191 16.01 -21.07 13.60
C LYS A 191 17.18 -20.77 12.67
N TYR A 192 18.07 -21.72 12.43
CA TYR A 192 19.27 -21.55 11.63
C TYR A 192 18.95 -21.32 10.15
N LYS A 193 17.90 -21.97 9.64
CA LYS A 193 17.44 -21.77 8.26
C LYS A 193 16.79 -20.39 8.00
N ARG A 194 16.77 -19.49 9.00
CA ARG A 194 16.44 -18.06 8.89
C ARG A 194 15.32 -17.76 7.88
N LEU A 195 14.17 -18.43 8.04
CA LEU A 195 12.91 -18.10 7.35
C LEU A 195 12.16 -16.98 8.10
N MET A 196 12.89 -15.99 8.58
CA MET A 196 12.36 -14.72 9.03
C MET A 196 13.24 -13.66 8.37
N PRO A 197 12.78 -12.97 7.31
CA PRO A 197 13.17 -11.58 7.19
C PRO A 197 12.55 -10.89 8.42
N LEU A 198 13.42 -10.34 9.26
CA LEU A 198 13.00 -9.29 10.19
C LEU A 198 12.56 -8.07 9.38
#